data_AF-A0A1G7JHM6-F1
#
_entry.id   AF-A0A1G7JHM6-F1
#
_cell.length_a   1.000
_cell.length_b   1.000
_cell.length_c   1.000
_cell.angle_alpha   90.00
_cell.angle_beta   90.00
_cell.angle_gamma   90.00
#
_symmetry.space_group_name_H-M   'P 1'
#
loop_
_entity.id
_entity.type
_entity.pdbx_description
1 polymer ?
#
loop_
_entity_poly.entity_id
_entity_poly.type
_entity_poly.pdbx_seq_one_letter_code
_entity_poly.pdbx_strand_id
1 'polypeptide(L)'
;MKHGKALLRTALVTSWLVLLLACAPAVRQPPSPEASRTRAGMVVQGAHDSDGQAVARHLQDRYDDTAADCRKNASDPNPLPAVLCSGILLRTTVRGNYDVWNPNPASPLKYGVSFSWLRRDSAFGGLVFNYDNGFIILPHFFADSPSDGYTQLAVLCIFPFDADTLNRIGDKNDGCGQHGTTAGTGPCQAQKIETAAQWLAKFGAAANRYRDQCGFTLTAGTPGASLSFQAQASIRTQLAQFFGTHNEVMVGKWAQNDAHIPLEAFFYDDRGTGLANARLNQWDFQAATRRWVPIIKVTMPTVINGPAAFTYVVADQQIP
;
A
#
# COMPACT_ATOMS: atom_id res chain seq x y z
N MET A 1 33.71 -1.86 -59.16
CA MET A 1 34.02 -2.39 -60.50
C MET A 1 35.50 -2.74 -60.56
N LYS A 2 35.80 -3.98 -60.98
CA LYS A 2 37.09 -4.44 -61.56
C LYS A 2 38.29 -4.50 -60.60
N HIS A 3 39.11 -5.55 -60.54
CA HIS A 3 39.14 -6.87 -61.16
C HIS A 3 40.13 -7.73 -60.34
N GLY A 4 39.76 -8.97 -60.02
CA GLY A 4 40.73 -10.02 -59.71
C GLY A 4 41.26 -10.68 -60.99
N LYS A 5 42.45 -11.30 -60.90
CA LYS A 5 43.04 -12.39 -61.70
C LYS A 5 44.39 -12.75 -61.02
N ALA A 6 44.53 -13.87 -60.31
CA ALA A 6 44.78 -15.25 -60.79
C ALA A 6 46.22 -15.48 -61.29
N LEU A 7 46.94 -16.45 -60.68
CA LEU A 7 48.03 -17.30 -61.20
C LEU A 7 48.61 -18.10 -60.00
N LEU A 8 48.21 -19.35 -59.74
CA LEU A 8 48.63 -20.62 -60.38
C LEU A 8 50.14 -20.88 -60.31
N ARG A 9 50.57 -21.78 -59.42
CA ARG A 9 51.74 -22.66 -59.64
C ARG A 9 51.49 -24.03 -59.01
N THR A 10 51.36 -25.01 -59.91
CA THR A 10 51.35 -26.45 -59.65
C THR A 10 52.75 -27.00 -59.90
N ALA A 11 53.26 -27.87 -59.04
CA ALA A 11 54.28 -28.85 -59.40
C ALA A 11 54.17 -30.07 -58.46
N LEU A 12 53.97 -31.24 -59.09
CA LEU A 12 53.97 -32.58 -58.51
C LEU A 12 55.38 -32.95 -57.96
N VAL A 13 55.58 -33.95 -57.10
CA VAL A 13 55.70 -35.38 -57.49
C VAL A 13 55.97 -36.25 -56.23
N THR A 14 55.12 -37.27 -56.05
CA THR A 14 55.28 -38.63 -55.46
C THR A 14 56.09 -38.88 -54.18
N SER A 15 55.52 -39.64 -53.24
CA SER A 15 55.95 -41.03 -52.97
C SER A 15 55.17 -41.76 -51.86
N TRP A 16 54.68 -42.94 -52.23
CA TRP A 16 54.69 -44.24 -51.51
C TRP A 16 54.10 -44.40 -50.09
N LEU A 17 53.11 -45.29 -50.03
CA LEU A 17 52.60 -46.05 -48.88
C LEU A 17 53.70 -46.53 -47.94
N VAL A 18 53.45 -46.47 -46.62
CA VAL A 18 53.56 -47.62 -45.69
C VAL A 18 52.53 -47.44 -44.56
N LEU A 19 51.61 -48.41 -44.42
CA LEU A 19 50.81 -48.61 -43.21
C LEU A 19 51.70 -49.20 -42.12
N LEU A 20 51.83 -48.53 -40.97
CA LEU A 20 52.28 -49.13 -39.73
C LEU A 20 51.25 -48.80 -38.63
N LEU A 21 50.51 -49.83 -38.23
CA LEU A 21 49.73 -49.89 -37.01
C LEU A 21 50.68 -49.80 -35.82
N ALA A 22 50.65 -48.69 -35.08
CA ALA A 22 51.27 -48.57 -33.78
C ALA A 22 50.17 -48.39 -32.73
N CYS A 23 49.98 -49.41 -31.89
CA CYS A 23 49.20 -49.31 -30.66
C CYS A 23 49.91 -48.36 -29.69
N ALA A 24 49.36 -47.17 -29.49
CA ALA A 24 49.71 -46.33 -28.35
C ALA A 24 48.83 -46.71 -27.15
N PRO A 25 49.38 -46.85 -25.93
CA PRO A 25 48.58 -47.06 -24.73
C PRO A 25 47.75 -45.81 -24.44
N ALA A 26 46.47 -45.99 -24.15
CA ALA A 26 45.58 -44.91 -23.73
C ALA A 26 46.08 -44.31 -22.41
N VAL A 27 46.52 -43.05 -22.45
CA VAL A 27 46.77 -42.24 -21.26
C VAL A 27 45.41 -41.99 -20.61
N ARG A 28 45.19 -42.55 -19.40
CA ARG A 28 44.02 -42.21 -18.58
C ARG A 28 44.10 -40.72 -18.23
N GLN A 29 43.19 -39.93 -18.79
CA GLN A 29 42.95 -38.58 -18.28
C GLN A 29 42.38 -38.70 -16.85
N PRO A 30 42.84 -37.87 -15.89
CA PRO A 30 42.16 -37.76 -14.61
C PRO A 30 40.72 -37.29 -14.85
N PRO A 31 39.75 -37.75 -14.05
CA PRO A 31 38.38 -37.27 -14.18
C PRO A 31 38.37 -35.75 -14.07
N SER A 32 37.79 -35.08 -15.06
CA SER A 32 37.45 -33.67 -14.99
C SER A 32 36.71 -33.41 -13.68
N PRO A 33 36.94 -32.28 -12.98
CA PRO A 33 36.09 -31.93 -11.86
C PRO A 33 34.67 -31.86 -12.40
N GLU A 34 33.81 -32.78 -11.97
CA GLU A 34 32.38 -32.66 -12.16
C GLU A 34 32.01 -31.28 -11.65
N ALA A 35 31.58 -30.43 -12.58
CA ALA A 35 30.90 -29.21 -12.21
C ALA A 35 29.68 -29.66 -11.39
N SER A 36 29.82 -29.61 -10.07
CA SER A 36 28.74 -29.77 -9.13
C SER A 36 27.76 -28.65 -9.47
N ARG A 37 26.78 -28.98 -10.32
CA ARG A 37 25.58 -28.18 -10.49
C ARG A 37 24.87 -28.32 -9.16
N THR A 38 25.20 -27.44 -8.23
CA THR A 38 24.31 -27.10 -7.12
C THR A 38 22.98 -26.81 -7.79
N ARG A 39 22.02 -27.72 -7.60
CA ARG A 39 20.63 -27.50 -7.98
C ARG A 39 20.22 -26.25 -7.19
N ALA A 40 20.26 -25.09 -7.83
CA ALA A 40 19.59 -23.92 -7.31
C ALA A 40 18.17 -24.40 -7.01
N GLY A 41 17.78 -24.39 -5.73
CA GLY A 41 16.48 -24.85 -5.31
C GLY A 41 15.45 -24.17 -6.20
N MET A 42 14.69 -24.97 -6.95
CA MET A 42 13.58 -24.45 -7.74
C MET A 42 12.59 -23.88 -6.72
N VAL A 43 12.61 -22.56 -6.55
CA VAL A 43 11.59 -21.87 -5.76
C VAL A 43 10.28 -22.21 -6.45
N VAL A 44 9.45 -23.02 -5.80
CA VAL A 44 8.12 -23.34 -6.29
C VAL A 44 7.36 -22.02 -6.25
N GLN A 45 7.14 -21.42 -7.42
CA GLN A 45 6.31 -20.23 -7.52
C GLN A 45 4.87 -20.62 -7.20
N GLY A 46 4.26 -19.93 -6.25
CA GLY A 46 2.83 -19.99 -5.98
C GLY A 46 2.04 -19.50 -7.19
N ALA A 47 0.76 -19.88 -7.28
CA ALA A 47 -0.10 -19.46 -8.39
C ALA A 47 -0.28 -17.93 -8.42
N HIS A 48 -0.10 -17.26 -7.27
CA HIS A 48 -0.31 -15.83 -7.11
C HIS A 48 0.96 -15.00 -6.83
N ASP A 49 2.15 -15.60 -6.93
CA ASP A 49 3.41 -14.92 -6.57
C ASP A 49 3.65 -13.64 -7.38
N SER A 50 3.38 -13.65 -8.69
CA SER A 50 3.54 -12.47 -9.55
C SER A 50 2.58 -11.35 -9.18
N ASP A 51 1.35 -11.71 -8.82
CA ASP A 51 0.30 -10.75 -8.47
C ASP A 51 0.60 -10.10 -7.12
N GLY A 52 1.05 -10.90 -6.14
CA GLY A 52 1.50 -10.40 -4.85
C GLY A 52 2.69 -9.46 -4.95
N GLN A 53 3.67 -9.79 -5.78
CA GLN A 53 4.80 -8.90 -6.07
C GLN A 53 4.36 -7.62 -6.78
N ALA A 54 3.37 -7.67 -7.67
CA ALA A 54 2.82 -6.49 -8.33
C ALA A 54 2.12 -5.57 -7.33
N VAL A 55 1.28 -6.11 -6.44
CA VAL A 55 0.62 -5.34 -5.36
C VAL A 55 1.66 -4.68 -4.45
N ALA A 56 2.69 -5.41 -4.01
CA ALA A 56 3.76 -4.85 -3.18
C ALA A 56 4.46 -3.66 -3.85
N ARG A 57 4.77 -3.77 -5.15
CA ARG A 57 5.35 -2.66 -5.93
C ARG A 57 4.40 -1.47 -6.02
N HIS A 58 3.13 -1.68 -6.35
CA HIS A 58 2.17 -0.59 -6.43
C HIS A 58 1.93 0.12 -5.08
N LEU A 59 1.96 -0.62 -3.97
CA LEU A 59 1.92 -0.04 -2.63
C LEU A 59 3.16 0.83 -2.37
N GLN A 60 4.35 0.36 -2.75
CA GLN A 60 5.57 1.15 -2.64
C GLN A 60 5.51 2.42 -3.49
N ASP A 61 5.11 2.30 -4.76
CA ASP A 61 4.99 3.44 -5.69
C ASP A 61 4.02 4.50 -5.14
N ARG A 62 2.85 4.09 -4.65
CA ARG A 62 1.87 5.02 -4.06
C ARG A 62 2.34 5.64 -2.75
N TYR A 63 3.11 4.92 -1.94
CA TYR A 63 3.69 5.48 -0.73
C TYR A 63 4.72 6.58 -1.05
N ASP A 64 5.57 6.35 -2.06
CA ASP A 64 6.62 7.26 -2.48
C ASP A 64 6.12 8.44 -3.33
N ASP A 65 4.94 8.32 -3.95
CA ASP A 65 4.33 9.39 -4.73
C ASP A 65 3.84 10.55 -3.85
N THR A 66 4.57 11.67 -3.88
CA THR A 66 4.22 12.91 -3.18
C THR A 66 3.51 13.94 -4.07
N ALA A 67 2.84 13.51 -5.14
CA ALA A 67 1.99 14.40 -5.92
C ALA A 67 0.99 15.13 -4.99
N ALA A 68 0.81 16.42 -5.25
CA ALA A 68 0.00 17.29 -4.41
C ALA A 68 -1.50 16.94 -4.46
N ASP A 69 -1.94 16.44 -5.62
CA ASP A 69 -3.34 16.13 -5.91
C ASP A 69 -3.45 14.98 -6.90
N CYS A 70 -4.65 14.41 -6.99
CA CYS A 70 -5.03 13.48 -8.04
C CYS A 70 -5.74 14.21 -9.17
N ARG A 71 -5.61 13.68 -10.39
CA ARG A 71 -6.33 14.13 -11.59
C ARG A 71 -6.98 12.93 -12.26
N LYS A 72 -8.21 13.04 -12.76
CA LYS A 72 -8.87 11.95 -13.49
C LYS A 72 -8.11 11.57 -14.77
N ASN A 73 -7.47 12.55 -15.39
CA ASN A 73 -6.52 12.38 -16.47
C ASN A 73 -5.55 13.57 -16.44
N ALA A 74 -4.45 13.48 -17.20
CA ALA A 74 -3.39 14.50 -17.22
C ALA A 74 -3.88 15.91 -17.59
N SER A 75 -5.03 16.04 -18.26
CA SER A 75 -5.59 17.31 -18.73
C SER A 75 -6.73 17.84 -17.86
N ASP A 76 -7.16 17.12 -16.80
CA ASP A 76 -8.25 17.57 -15.93
C ASP A 76 -7.79 18.80 -15.12
N PRO A 77 -8.42 19.98 -15.27
CA PRO A 77 -8.01 21.17 -14.52
C PRO A 77 -8.39 21.11 -13.04
N ASN A 78 -9.20 20.13 -12.61
CA ASN A 78 -9.73 20.06 -11.25
C ASN A 78 -8.88 19.11 -10.37
N PRO A 79 -8.08 19.65 -9.44
CA PRO A 79 -7.32 18.82 -8.51
C PRO A 79 -8.24 18.13 -7.49
N LEU A 80 -8.00 16.85 -7.25
CA LEU A 80 -8.73 16.04 -6.29
C LEU A 80 -7.82 15.58 -5.12
N PRO A 81 -8.38 15.25 -3.94
CA PRO A 81 -7.59 14.81 -2.79
C PRO A 81 -6.65 13.65 -3.11
N ALA A 82 -5.40 13.74 -2.65
CA ALA A 82 -4.35 12.79 -3.00
C ALA A 82 -4.62 11.34 -2.52
N VAL A 83 -5.47 11.15 -1.50
CA VAL A 83 -5.96 9.83 -1.05
C VAL A 83 -6.66 9.01 -2.14
N LEU A 84 -7.14 9.65 -3.21
CA LEU A 84 -7.83 8.96 -4.29
C LEU A 84 -6.89 8.19 -5.22
N CYS A 85 -5.59 8.47 -5.21
CA CYS A 85 -4.61 7.89 -6.14
C CYS A 85 -3.21 7.62 -5.54
N SER A 86 -2.91 8.07 -4.32
CA SER A 86 -1.60 7.89 -3.68
C SER A 86 -1.75 7.62 -2.18
N GLY A 87 -0.62 7.24 -1.57
CA GLY A 87 -0.57 6.75 -0.20
C GLY A 87 -1.31 5.43 0.00
N ILE A 88 -1.33 4.99 1.25
CA ILE A 88 -1.84 3.68 1.67
C ILE A 88 -2.96 3.91 2.66
N LEU A 89 -4.20 3.70 2.21
CA LEU A 89 -5.38 3.74 3.06
C LEU A 89 -5.53 2.39 3.77
N LEU A 90 -5.16 2.35 5.04
CA LEU A 90 -5.07 1.12 5.83
C LEU A 90 -5.95 1.20 7.09
N ARG A 91 -6.44 0.06 7.53
CA ARG A 91 -7.17 -0.08 8.79
C ARG A 91 -6.65 -1.28 9.54
N THR A 92 -6.19 -1.06 10.77
CA THR A 92 -5.85 -2.15 11.67
C THR A 92 -7.10 -2.86 12.19
N THR A 93 -6.98 -4.15 12.48
CA THR A 93 -8.11 -4.95 12.95
C THR A 93 -7.71 -5.90 14.07
N VAL A 94 -8.72 -6.39 14.78
CA VAL A 94 -8.59 -7.50 15.73
C VAL A 94 -9.52 -8.60 15.23
N ARG A 95 -9.07 -9.85 15.32
CA ARG A 95 -9.90 -10.99 14.96
C ARG A 95 -10.93 -11.29 16.04
N GLY A 96 -12.09 -11.78 15.61
CA GLY A 96 -13.17 -12.24 16.48
C GLY A 96 -14.13 -13.14 15.70
N ASN A 97 -15.36 -13.30 16.19
CA ASN A 97 -16.40 -14.04 15.49
C ASN A 97 -17.10 -13.14 14.43
N TYR A 98 -16.31 -12.57 13.52
CA TYR A 98 -16.73 -11.68 12.45
C TYR A 98 -15.60 -11.54 11.41
N ASP A 99 -15.98 -11.18 10.19
CA ASP A 99 -15.01 -10.83 9.16
C ASP A 99 -14.40 -9.46 9.44
N VAL A 100 -13.07 -9.38 9.46
CA VAL A 100 -12.34 -8.16 9.89
C VAL A 100 -12.55 -6.96 8.95
N TRP A 101 -12.98 -7.21 7.72
CA TRP A 101 -13.33 -6.19 6.72
C TRP A 101 -14.81 -5.77 6.77
N ASN A 102 -15.60 -6.30 7.71
CA ASN A 102 -16.95 -5.80 7.92
C ASN A 102 -16.95 -4.57 8.85
N PRO A 103 -17.75 -3.54 8.54
CA PRO A 103 -17.97 -2.43 9.47
C PRO A 103 -18.57 -2.94 10.79
N ASN A 104 -18.13 -2.42 11.93
CA ASN A 104 -18.68 -2.82 13.23
C ASN A 104 -20.18 -2.43 13.32
N PRO A 105 -21.12 -3.39 13.40
CA PRO A 105 -22.55 -3.07 13.47
C PRO A 105 -22.95 -2.35 14.77
N ALA A 106 -22.18 -2.55 15.84
CA ALA A 106 -22.39 -1.91 17.13
C ALA A 106 -21.75 -0.50 17.21
N SER A 107 -21.04 -0.05 16.17
CA SER A 107 -20.45 1.29 16.14
C SER A 107 -21.50 2.37 16.42
N PRO A 108 -21.22 3.38 17.28
CA PRO A 108 -22.09 4.54 17.41
C PRO A 108 -22.12 5.35 16.11
N LEU A 109 -21.00 5.39 15.38
CA LEU A 109 -20.88 5.99 14.05
C LEU A 109 -21.55 5.10 13.01
N LYS A 110 -22.77 5.47 12.59
CA LYS A 110 -23.59 4.64 11.70
C LYS A 110 -23.18 4.72 10.23
N TYR A 111 -22.49 5.77 9.83
CA TYR A 111 -22.16 6.03 8.42
C TYR A 111 -20.65 6.19 8.16
N GLY A 112 -19.81 6.05 9.18
CA GLY A 112 -18.36 6.20 9.08
C GLY A 112 -17.58 5.01 9.63
N VAL A 113 -16.45 4.72 8.99
CA VAL A 113 -15.44 3.75 9.41
C VAL A 113 -14.08 4.43 9.39
N SER A 114 -13.32 4.33 10.48
CA SER A 114 -12.02 4.99 10.64
C SER A 114 -10.89 4.21 9.95
N PHE A 115 -9.99 4.92 9.29
CA PHE A 115 -8.80 4.44 8.61
C PHE A 115 -7.62 5.35 8.94
N SER A 116 -6.42 4.92 8.59
CA SER A 116 -5.25 5.78 8.50
C SER A 116 -4.75 5.83 7.07
N TRP A 117 -4.07 6.92 6.72
CA TRP A 117 -3.50 7.11 5.39
C TRP A 117 -2.01 7.39 5.48
N LEU A 118 -1.21 6.44 5.03
CA LEU A 118 0.24 6.46 5.12
C LEU A 118 0.86 6.86 3.77
N ARG A 119 1.65 7.94 3.76
CA ARG A 119 2.40 8.39 2.58
C ARG A 119 3.73 8.99 3.03
N ARG A 120 4.74 9.05 2.15
CA ARG A 120 6.06 9.56 2.48
C ARG A 120 6.00 10.93 3.16
N ASP A 121 5.31 11.90 2.59
CA ASP A 121 5.16 13.27 3.12
C ASP A 121 4.11 13.42 4.25
N SER A 122 3.56 12.31 4.76
CA SER A 122 2.55 12.29 5.83
C SER A 122 2.78 11.12 6.81
N ALA A 123 4.02 10.64 6.88
CA ALA A 123 4.39 9.42 7.60
C ALA A 123 4.03 9.44 9.10
N PHE A 124 3.76 8.26 9.65
CA PHE A 124 3.65 8.00 11.10
C PHE A 124 4.36 6.68 11.44
N GLY A 125 4.84 6.55 12.68
CA GLY A 125 5.47 5.32 13.17
C GLY A 125 4.55 4.41 13.99
N GLY A 126 3.39 4.91 14.44
CA GLY A 126 2.47 4.18 15.31
C GLY A 126 1.15 3.85 14.63
N LEU A 127 0.74 2.59 14.72
CA LEU A 127 -0.62 2.15 14.39
C LEU A 127 -1.53 2.31 15.60
N VAL A 128 -2.83 2.47 15.37
CA VAL A 128 -3.82 2.64 16.46
C VAL A 128 -3.78 1.43 17.41
N PHE A 129 -3.85 1.70 18.71
CA PHE A 129 -3.77 0.72 19.79
C PHE A 129 -2.57 -0.23 19.77
N ASN A 130 -1.51 0.10 19.03
CA ASN A 130 -0.36 -0.78 18.77
C ASN A 130 -0.78 -2.13 18.16
N TYR A 131 -1.88 -2.16 17.41
CA TYR A 131 -2.19 -3.31 16.57
C TYR A 131 -1.12 -3.47 15.48
N ASP A 132 -0.96 -4.71 15.04
CA ASP A 132 0.16 -5.17 14.21
C ASP A 132 -0.31 -5.79 12.89
N ASN A 133 -1.60 -5.72 12.59
CA ASN A 133 -2.20 -6.25 11.37
C ASN A 133 -3.48 -5.52 11.00
N GLY A 134 -3.91 -5.72 9.75
CA GLY A 134 -5.14 -5.16 9.23
C GLY A 134 -5.31 -5.40 7.74
N PHE A 135 -6.03 -4.51 7.08
CA PHE A 135 -6.22 -4.54 5.63
C PHE A 135 -5.97 -3.17 4.99
N ILE A 136 -5.67 -3.21 3.70
CA ILE A 136 -5.43 -2.05 2.84
C ILE A 136 -6.55 -1.99 1.80
N ILE A 137 -7.05 -0.77 1.58
CA ILE A 137 -8.05 -0.49 0.55
C ILE A 137 -7.35 0.07 -0.70
N LEU A 138 -7.73 -0.48 -1.85
CA LEU A 138 -7.36 0.04 -3.16
C LEU A 138 -7.94 1.46 -3.33
N PRO A 139 -7.13 2.48 -3.65
CA PRO A 139 -7.63 3.84 -3.80
C PRO A 139 -8.68 3.96 -4.90
N HIS A 140 -9.57 4.95 -4.76
CA HIS A 140 -10.72 5.15 -5.65
C HIS A 140 -10.38 5.06 -7.15
N PHE A 141 -9.33 5.73 -7.61
CA PHE A 141 -8.95 5.75 -9.04
C PHE A 141 -8.35 4.45 -9.58
N PHE A 142 -8.03 3.50 -8.70
CA PHE A 142 -7.64 2.15 -9.11
C PHE A 142 -8.77 1.14 -8.95
N ALA A 143 -9.89 1.58 -8.38
CA ALA A 143 -11.06 0.76 -8.13
C ALA A 143 -12.31 1.27 -8.86
N ASP A 144 -12.22 2.27 -9.74
CA ASP A 144 -13.36 2.94 -10.36
C ASP A 144 -13.71 2.41 -11.77
N SER A 145 -13.04 1.34 -12.23
CA SER A 145 -13.34 0.76 -13.53
C SER A 145 -14.66 -0.01 -13.47
N PRO A 146 -15.67 0.29 -14.32
CA PRO A 146 -16.92 -0.48 -14.29
C PRO A 146 -16.74 -2.00 -14.47
N SER A 147 -15.62 -2.44 -15.05
CA SER A 147 -15.30 -3.85 -15.25
C SER A 147 -14.73 -4.54 -14.01
N ASP A 148 -14.22 -3.81 -13.01
CA ASP A 148 -13.70 -4.40 -11.77
C ASP A 148 -14.84 -4.79 -10.81
N GLY A 149 -15.96 -4.06 -10.89
CA GLY A 149 -17.15 -4.29 -10.07
C GLY A 149 -17.00 -3.86 -8.61
N TYR A 150 -15.98 -3.10 -8.23
CA TYR A 150 -15.73 -2.74 -6.84
C TYR A 150 -16.74 -1.72 -6.28
N THR A 151 -17.09 -1.93 -5.01
CA THR A 151 -17.85 -0.95 -4.23
C THR A 151 -17.00 0.30 -4.01
N GLN A 152 -17.47 1.44 -4.53
CA GLN A 152 -16.76 2.71 -4.34
C GLN A 152 -16.88 3.20 -2.90
N LEU A 153 -15.74 3.28 -2.22
CA LEU A 153 -15.66 3.84 -0.87
C LEU A 153 -15.40 5.35 -0.94
N ALA A 154 -16.20 6.13 -0.21
CA ALA A 154 -16.09 7.57 -0.16
C ALA A 154 -15.26 8.02 1.05
N VAL A 155 -14.25 8.86 0.83
CA VAL A 155 -13.56 9.55 1.93
C VAL A 155 -14.41 10.74 2.37
N LEU A 156 -14.76 10.79 3.66
CA LEU A 156 -15.68 11.78 4.22
C LEU A 156 -14.93 12.97 4.84
N CYS A 157 -13.89 12.69 5.60
CA CYS A 157 -13.02 13.70 6.21
C CYS A 157 -11.68 13.11 6.65
N ILE A 158 -10.75 13.98 6.99
CA ILE A 158 -9.46 13.62 7.58
C ILE A 158 -9.08 14.54 8.74
N PHE A 159 -8.52 13.95 9.79
CA PHE A 159 -7.89 14.62 10.91
C PHE A 159 -6.37 14.41 10.85
N PRO A 160 -5.53 15.45 11.08
CA PRO A 160 -4.09 15.30 11.06
C PRO A 160 -3.53 14.27 12.04
N PHE A 161 -4.23 14.01 13.14
CA PHE A 161 -3.88 12.98 14.13
C PHE A 161 -5.14 12.23 14.58
N ASP A 162 -4.97 11.12 15.28
CA ASP A 162 -6.03 10.44 16.06
C ASP A 162 -6.95 11.46 16.72
N ALA A 163 -8.23 11.44 16.34
CA ALA A 163 -9.20 12.46 16.68
C ALA A 163 -10.30 11.95 17.60
N ASP A 164 -10.18 10.74 18.15
CA ASP A 164 -11.20 10.13 19.01
C ASP A 164 -12.58 10.17 18.32
N THR A 165 -12.63 9.75 17.05
CA THR A 165 -13.79 9.96 16.15
C THR A 165 -15.08 9.30 16.64
N LEU A 166 -15.00 8.27 17.49
CA LEU A 166 -16.18 7.68 18.14
C LEU A 166 -16.99 8.69 18.95
N ASN A 167 -16.34 9.76 19.43
CA ASN A 167 -16.96 10.86 20.16
C ASN A 167 -17.32 12.05 19.24
N ARG A 168 -17.27 11.87 17.91
CA ARG A 168 -17.58 12.88 16.88
C ARG A 168 -18.81 12.50 16.06
N ILE A 169 -19.87 12.06 16.74
CA ILE A 169 -21.13 11.60 16.13
C ILE A 169 -21.69 12.70 15.19
N GLY A 170 -21.94 13.90 15.73
CA GLY A 170 -22.51 15.02 14.96
C GLY A 170 -23.83 14.67 14.25
N ASP A 171 -24.30 15.58 13.39
CA ASP A 171 -25.59 15.40 12.70
C ASP A 171 -25.52 14.30 11.62
N LYS A 172 -24.35 14.11 11.02
CA LYS A 172 -24.13 13.13 9.95
C LYS A 172 -23.84 11.72 10.46
N ASN A 173 -23.50 11.58 11.75
CA ASN A 173 -23.20 10.28 12.36
C ASN A 173 -22.12 9.47 11.62
N ASP A 174 -21.09 10.17 11.17
CA ASP A 174 -20.03 9.67 10.30
C ASP A 174 -18.61 9.86 10.86
N GLY A 175 -18.48 10.47 12.05
CA GLY A 175 -17.20 10.74 12.72
C GLY A 175 -16.52 12.04 12.28
N CYS A 176 -17.12 12.80 11.37
CA CYS A 176 -16.58 14.07 10.87
C CYS A 176 -17.09 15.30 11.63
N GLY A 177 -17.87 15.08 12.69
CA GLY A 177 -18.50 16.12 13.48
C GLY A 177 -17.60 16.76 14.54
N GLN A 178 -18.23 17.60 15.35
CA GLN A 178 -17.64 18.14 16.58
C GLN A 178 -17.41 17.01 17.59
N HIS A 179 -16.31 17.09 18.34
CA HIS A 179 -16.06 16.21 19.47
C HIS A 179 -16.98 16.58 20.63
N GLY A 180 -17.98 15.72 20.91
CA GLY A 180 -19.01 15.98 21.90
C GLY A 180 -19.59 17.40 21.81
N THR A 181 -19.54 18.13 22.91
CA THR A 181 -19.98 19.53 23.01
C THR A 181 -18.83 20.55 22.89
N THR A 182 -17.60 20.10 22.58
CA THR A 182 -16.40 20.96 22.55
C THR A 182 -16.42 21.86 21.32
N ALA A 183 -16.76 23.14 21.55
CA ALA A 183 -16.86 24.14 20.49
C ALA A 183 -15.58 24.25 19.66
N GLY A 184 -15.75 24.43 18.35
CA GLY A 184 -14.63 24.64 17.43
C GLY A 184 -13.81 23.39 17.10
N THR A 185 -14.30 22.20 17.43
CA THR A 185 -13.68 20.91 17.04
C THR A 185 -14.39 20.25 15.85
N GLY A 186 -15.49 20.83 15.36
CA GLY A 186 -16.17 20.40 14.14
C GLY A 186 -15.36 20.66 12.86
N PRO A 187 -15.97 20.53 11.67
CA PRO A 187 -15.27 20.69 10.39
C PRO A 187 -14.44 21.97 10.29
N CYS A 188 -13.20 21.88 9.79
CA CYS A 188 -12.29 23.01 9.65
C CYS A 188 -12.85 24.10 8.73
N GLN A 189 -13.45 23.70 7.60
CA GLN A 189 -13.99 24.65 6.62
C GLN A 189 -15.16 25.48 7.20
N ALA A 190 -15.99 24.89 8.07
CA ALA A 190 -17.06 25.62 8.77
C ALA A 190 -16.50 26.72 9.71
N GLN A 191 -15.23 26.64 10.05
CA GLN A 191 -14.51 27.60 10.89
C GLN A 191 -13.55 28.50 10.08
N LYS A 192 -13.61 28.44 8.73
CA LYS A 192 -12.71 29.17 7.82
C LYS A 192 -11.23 28.78 7.99
N ILE A 193 -10.98 27.52 8.35
CA ILE A 193 -9.64 26.94 8.43
C ILE A 193 -9.47 26.04 7.21
N GLU A 194 -8.65 26.50 6.27
CA GLU A 194 -8.46 25.87 4.96
C GLU A 194 -6.98 25.57 4.67
N THR A 195 -6.08 26.05 5.52
CA THR A 195 -4.62 25.93 5.35
C THR A 195 -3.95 25.30 6.56
N ALA A 196 -2.77 24.72 6.34
CA ALA A 196 -1.94 24.19 7.42
C ALA A 196 -1.61 25.25 8.47
N ALA A 197 -1.28 26.48 8.04
CA ALA A 197 -0.93 27.59 8.94
C ALA A 197 -2.10 27.97 9.87
N GLN A 198 -3.32 28.07 9.32
CA GLN A 198 -4.52 28.36 10.13
C GLN A 198 -4.81 27.23 11.12
N TRP A 199 -4.66 25.98 10.69
CA TRP A 199 -4.88 24.83 11.57
C TRP A 199 -3.85 24.81 12.70
N LEU A 200 -2.56 25.02 12.39
CA LEU A 200 -1.48 25.06 13.37
C LEU A 200 -1.65 26.21 14.37
N ALA A 201 -2.06 27.40 13.90
CA ALA A 201 -2.34 28.53 14.78
C ALA A 201 -3.47 28.23 15.78
N LYS A 202 -4.52 27.51 15.34
CA LYS A 202 -5.60 27.06 16.23
C LYS A 202 -5.13 25.96 17.18
N PHE A 203 -4.44 24.95 16.65
CA PHE A 203 -4.01 23.78 17.41
C PHE A 203 -2.92 24.13 18.44
N GLY A 204 -2.07 25.13 18.19
CA GLY A 204 -1.12 25.65 19.19
C GLY A 204 -1.78 26.20 20.46
N ALA A 205 -3.09 26.49 20.41
CA ALA A 205 -3.90 26.86 21.56
C ALA A 205 -4.68 25.68 22.19
N ALA A 206 -4.55 24.46 21.66
CA ALA A 206 -5.26 23.27 22.11
C ALA A 206 -4.67 22.64 23.38
N ALA A 207 -5.52 22.16 24.28
CA ALA A 207 -5.09 21.47 25.51
C ALA A 207 -4.95 19.95 25.30
N ASN A 208 -5.76 19.36 24.42
CA ASN A 208 -5.81 17.93 24.16
C ASN A 208 -5.74 17.63 22.66
N ARG A 209 -4.62 17.05 22.22
CA ARG A 209 -4.37 16.71 20.80
C ARG A 209 -5.44 15.84 20.14
N TYR A 210 -6.10 14.96 20.89
CA TYR A 210 -7.10 14.04 20.35
C TYR A 210 -8.44 14.74 20.12
N ARG A 211 -8.80 15.67 21.01
CA ARG A 211 -10.13 16.29 21.03
C ARG A 211 -10.14 17.64 20.32
N ASP A 212 -9.12 18.44 20.58
CA ASP A 212 -9.07 19.88 20.27
C ASP A 212 -8.49 20.15 18.87
N GLN A 213 -8.87 19.31 17.91
CA GLN A 213 -8.58 19.50 16.49
C GLN A 213 -9.88 19.55 15.68
N CYS A 214 -9.86 20.33 14.60
CA CYS A 214 -10.85 20.25 13.55
C CYS A 214 -10.40 19.24 12.48
N GLY A 215 -11.36 18.62 11.79
CA GLY A 215 -11.11 17.74 10.64
C GLY A 215 -11.46 18.43 9.33
N PHE A 216 -10.72 18.14 8.27
CA PHE A 216 -11.01 18.63 6.94
C PHE A 216 -12.07 17.76 6.27
N THR A 217 -13.17 18.37 5.83
CA THR A 217 -14.20 17.70 5.03
C THR A 217 -13.67 17.35 3.65
N LEU A 218 -13.97 16.15 3.15
CA LEU A 218 -13.51 15.62 1.86
C LEU A 218 -14.64 15.00 1.02
N THR A 219 -15.89 15.06 1.48
CA THR A 219 -17.04 14.57 0.72
C THR A 219 -17.08 15.16 -0.69
N ALA A 220 -17.52 14.38 -1.67
CA ALA A 220 -17.59 14.82 -3.06
C ALA A 220 -18.30 16.18 -3.20
N GLY A 221 -17.71 17.08 -4.00
CA GLY A 221 -18.21 18.45 -4.18
C GLY A 221 -17.74 19.46 -3.14
N THR A 222 -16.96 19.06 -2.12
CA THR A 222 -16.37 20.02 -1.17
C THR A 222 -15.39 20.96 -1.87
N PRO A 223 -15.59 22.29 -1.83
CA PRO A 223 -14.66 23.25 -2.40
C PRO A 223 -13.27 23.15 -1.75
N GLY A 224 -12.21 23.15 -2.55
CA GLY A 224 -10.84 23.12 -2.04
C GLY A 224 -10.46 21.82 -1.31
N ALA A 225 -11.15 20.71 -1.53
CA ALA A 225 -10.86 19.43 -0.87
C ALA A 225 -9.42 18.94 -1.10
N SER A 226 -8.87 19.13 -2.30
CA SER A 226 -7.46 18.82 -2.60
C SER A 226 -6.48 19.64 -1.76
N LEU A 227 -6.69 20.95 -1.66
CA LEU A 227 -5.91 21.85 -0.81
C LEU A 227 -6.05 21.50 0.68
N SER A 228 -7.27 21.18 1.12
CA SER A 228 -7.54 20.76 2.50
C SER A 228 -6.82 19.46 2.85
N PHE A 229 -6.78 18.51 1.91
CA PHE A 229 -6.04 17.26 2.07
C PHE A 229 -4.53 17.49 2.11
N GLN A 230 -4.00 18.36 1.23
CA GLN A 230 -2.60 18.76 1.25
C GLN A 230 -2.20 19.44 2.57
N ALA A 231 -3.08 20.29 3.12
CA ALA A 231 -2.86 20.94 4.40
C ALA A 231 -2.63 19.92 5.53
N GLN A 232 -3.38 18.81 5.55
CA GLN A 232 -3.22 17.76 6.55
C GLN A 232 -1.82 17.13 6.53
N ALA A 233 -1.28 16.81 5.35
CA ALA A 233 0.07 16.27 5.22
C ALA A 233 1.13 17.29 5.69
N SER A 234 0.96 18.56 5.31
CA SER A 234 1.83 19.65 5.75
C SER A 234 1.80 19.88 7.27
N ILE A 235 0.64 19.76 7.92
CA ILE A 235 0.52 19.85 9.39
C ILE A 235 1.35 18.77 10.08
N ARG A 236 1.28 17.54 9.57
CA ARG A 236 1.97 16.39 10.18
C ARG A 236 3.48 16.51 10.11
N THR A 237 4.03 17.06 9.02
CA THR A 237 5.47 17.30 8.90
C THR A 237 5.98 18.39 9.85
N GLN A 238 5.11 19.30 10.30
CA GLN A 238 5.46 20.40 11.20
C GLN A 238 5.32 20.05 12.69
N LEU A 239 4.66 18.94 13.03
CA LEU A 239 4.41 18.51 14.42
C LEU A 239 5.10 17.17 14.72
N ALA A 240 6.44 17.20 14.64
CA ALA A 240 7.31 16.06 14.82
C ALA A 240 7.08 15.26 16.12
N GLN A 241 6.70 15.94 17.20
CA GLN A 241 6.38 15.35 18.48
C GLN A 241 5.21 14.36 18.44
N PHE A 242 4.39 14.38 17.38
CA PHE A 242 3.27 13.46 17.17
C PHE A 242 3.52 12.43 16.07
N PHE A 243 4.77 12.24 15.65
CA PHE A 243 5.12 11.23 14.65
C PHE A 243 4.65 9.80 15.03
N GLY A 244 4.65 9.47 16.32
CA GLY A 244 4.12 8.20 16.83
C GLY A 244 2.60 8.07 16.76
N THR A 245 1.88 9.08 16.28
CA THR A 245 0.42 9.11 16.20
C THR A 245 -0.03 9.11 14.73
N HIS A 246 -0.84 8.11 14.39
CA HIS A 246 -1.51 7.99 13.11
C HIS A 246 -2.42 9.19 12.84
N ASN A 247 -2.70 9.46 11.57
CA ASN A 247 -3.83 10.31 11.17
C ASN A 247 -5.12 9.49 11.15
N GLU A 248 -6.26 10.17 11.12
CA GLU A 248 -7.55 9.52 11.12
C GLU A 248 -8.41 9.98 9.95
N VAL A 249 -8.70 9.04 9.05
CA VAL A 249 -9.53 9.22 7.85
C VAL A 249 -10.86 8.55 8.08
N MET A 250 -11.96 9.28 7.94
CA MET A 250 -13.29 8.67 7.97
C MET A 250 -13.72 8.31 6.55
N VAL A 251 -14.07 7.03 6.37
CA VAL A 251 -14.57 6.46 5.12
C VAL A 251 -16.03 6.08 5.28
N GLY A 252 -16.83 6.31 4.25
CA GLY A 252 -18.24 5.93 4.19
C GLY A 252 -18.43 4.43 4.44
N LYS A 253 -19.39 4.10 5.30
CA LYS A 253 -19.71 2.71 5.63
C LYS A 253 -20.24 1.95 4.40
N TRP A 254 -19.74 0.74 4.18
CA TRP A 254 -20.23 -0.21 3.19
C TRP A 254 -21.13 -1.30 3.81
N ALA A 255 -21.69 -2.16 2.97
CA ALA A 255 -22.56 -3.25 3.40
C ALA A 255 -21.80 -4.30 4.23
N GLN A 256 -22.51 -5.02 5.11
CA GLN A 256 -21.96 -6.25 5.69
C GLN A 256 -21.77 -7.29 4.59
N ASN A 257 -20.69 -8.07 4.68
CA ASN A 257 -20.36 -9.16 3.77
C ASN A 257 -20.28 -8.71 2.30
N ASP A 258 -19.77 -7.51 2.06
CA ASP A 258 -19.63 -6.98 0.71
C ASP A 258 -18.54 -7.74 -0.07
N ALA A 259 -18.95 -8.58 -1.01
CA ALA A 259 -18.05 -9.34 -1.88
C ALA A 259 -17.21 -8.45 -2.82
N HIS A 260 -17.64 -7.21 -3.04
CA HIS A 260 -17.02 -6.25 -3.95
C HIS A 260 -16.23 -5.17 -3.21
N ILE A 261 -15.96 -5.34 -1.91
CA ILE A 261 -15.08 -4.40 -1.19
C ILE A 261 -13.73 -4.28 -1.92
N PRO A 262 -13.19 -3.06 -2.16
CA PRO A 262 -11.91 -2.85 -2.84
C PRO A 262 -10.73 -3.15 -1.89
N LEU A 263 -10.75 -4.29 -1.20
CA LEU A 263 -9.65 -4.76 -0.37
C LEU A 263 -8.51 -5.22 -1.29
N GLU A 264 -7.35 -4.57 -1.17
CA GLU A 264 -6.18 -4.81 -2.00
C GLU A 264 -5.24 -5.83 -1.38
N ALA A 265 -5.05 -5.77 -0.06
CA ALA A 265 -4.15 -6.65 0.67
C ALA A 265 -4.55 -6.75 2.16
N PHE A 266 -4.21 -7.87 2.78
CA PHE A 266 -3.99 -7.89 4.23
C PHE A 266 -2.56 -7.48 4.52
N PHE A 267 -2.34 -6.86 5.68
CA PHE A 267 -1.00 -6.48 6.09
C PHE A 267 -0.71 -6.89 7.51
N TYR A 268 0.59 -6.98 7.81
CA TYR A 268 1.10 -7.05 9.15
C TYR A 268 2.40 -6.25 9.28
N ASP A 269 2.78 -5.89 10.50
CA ASP A 269 4.14 -5.46 10.82
C ASP A 269 4.79 -6.45 11.80
N ASP A 270 6.12 -6.42 11.91
CA ASP A 270 6.88 -7.42 12.67
C ASP A 270 6.66 -7.35 14.21
N ARG A 271 5.79 -6.48 14.71
CA ARG A 271 5.57 -6.29 16.14
C ARG A 271 4.50 -7.25 16.65
N GLY A 272 4.84 -8.52 16.84
CA GLY A 272 4.00 -9.46 17.59
C GLY A 272 3.38 -10.57 16.75
N THR A 273 2.06 -10.71 16.77
CA THR A 273 1.32 -11.87 16.22
C THR A 273 0.63 -11.55 14.89
N GLY A 274 0.87 -10.38 14.32
CA GLY A 274 0.16 -9.85 13.15
C GLY A 274 0.17 -10.77 11.94
N LEU A 275 1.29 -11.46 11.66
CA LEU A 275 1.37 -12.42 10.55
C LEU A 275 0.37 -13.58 10.70
N ALA A 276 0.21 -14.13 11.91
CA ALA A 276 -0.74 -15.22 12.15
C ALA A 276 -2.18 -14.75 11.91
N ASN A 277 -2.52 -13.53 12.34
CA ASN A 277 -3.83 -12.94 12.08
C ASN A 277 -4.05 -12.66 10.58
N ALA A 278 -3.05 -12.11 9.89
CA ALA A 278 -3.13 -11.82 8.46
C ALA A 278 -3.32 -13.09 7.61
N ARG A 279 -2.66 -14.19 7.97
CA ARG A 279 -2.86 -15.51 7.35
C ARG A 279 -4.28 -16.01 7.45
N LEU A 280 -4.84 -15.96 8.66
CA LEU A 280 -6.24 -16.35 8.86
C LEU A 280 -7.20 -15.41 8.14
N ASN A 281 -6.91 -14.09 8.13
CA ASN A 281 -7.74 -13.11 7.41
C ASN A 281 -7.75 -13.37 5.90
N GLN A 282 -6.59 -13.69 5.29
CA GLN A 282 -6.49 -14.05 3.88
C GLN A 282 -7.33 -15.29 3.55
N TRP A 283 -7.27 -16.31 4.42
CA TRP A 283 -8.08 -17.51 4.25
C TRP A 283 -9.58 -17.22 4.33
N ASP A 284 -10.03 -16.52 5.36
CA ASP A 284 -11.45 -16.17 5.54
C ASP A 284 -11.96 -15.35 4.35
N PHE A 285 -11.17 -14.38 3.88
CA PHE A 285 -11.55 -13.53 2.75
C PHE A 285 -11.71 -14.32 1.46
N GLN A 286 -10.79 -15.23 1.15
CA GLN A 286 -10.92 -16.09 -0.03
C GLN A 286 -12.11 -17.02 0.09
N ALA A 287 -12.36 -17.59 1.28
CA ALA A 287 -13.48 -18.47 1.51
C ALA A 287 -14.83 -17.74 1.32
N ALA A 288 -14.93 -16.51 1.82
CA ALA A 288 -16.13 -15.68 1.77
C ALA A 288 -16.39 -15.06 0.38
N THR A 289 -15.34 -14.56 -0.29
CA THR A 289 -15.48 -13.74 -1.51
C THR A 289 -15.04 -14.44 -2.79
N ARG A 290 -14.32 -15.56 -2.67
CA ARG A 290 -13.62 -16.25 -3.79
C ARG A 290 -12.54 -15.41 -4.48
N ARG A 291 -12.19 -14.25 -3.91
CA ARG A 291 -11.10 -13.40 -4.40
C ARG A 291 -9.83 -13.68 -3.63
N TRP A 292 -8.70 -13.66 -4.34
CA TRP A 292 -7.38 -13.70 -3.73
C TRP A 292 -6.83 -12.29 -3.56
N VAL A 293 -6.17 -12.06 -2.42
CA VAL A 293 -5.41 -10.83 -2.10
C VAL A 293 -4.14 -11.25 -1.35
N PRO A 294 -3.00 -10.58 -1.55
CA PRO A 294 -1.77 -10.92 -0.84
C PRO A 294 -1.79 -10.49 0.63
N ILE A 295 -0.94 -11.14 1.40
CA ILE A 295 -0.43 -10.64 2.68
C ILE A 295 0.85 -9.86 2.40
N ILE A 296 0.90 -8.62 2.86
CA ILE A 296 2.03 -7.71 2.69
C ILE A 296 2.65 -7.41 4.04
N LYS A 297 3.96 -7.66 4.16
CA LYS A 297 4.76 -7.19 5.29
C LYS A 297 5.00 -5.70 5.15
N VAL A 298 4.62 -4.93 6.17
CA VAL A 298 4.81 -3.49 6.24
C VAL A 298 5.91 -3.16 7.24
N THR A 299 6.96 -2.49 6.77
CA THR A 299 7.93 -1.84 7.64
C THR A 299 7.53 -0.38 7.81
N MET A 300 7.12 -0.02 9.02
CA MET A 300 6.66 1.33 9.35
C MET A 300 7.81 2.35 9.32
N PRO A 301 7.55 3.61 8.91
CA PRO A 301 8.51 4.68 9.04
C PRO A 301 8.96 4.90 10.48
N THR A 302 10.23 5.25 10.67
CA THR A 302 10.82 5.55 11.99
C THR A 302 11.11 7.04 12.21
N VAL A 303 11.00 7.84 11.15
CA VAL A 303 11.18 9.30 11.16
C VAL A 303 10.19 9.97 10.20
N ILE A 304 9.95 11.26 10.39
CA ILE A 304 9.14 12.09 9.48
C ILE A 304 9.75 12.06 8.09
N ASN A 305 8.91 11.89 7.07
CA ASN A 305 9.33 11.76 5.67
C ASN A 305 10.32 10.62 5.41
N GLY A 306 10.46 9.71 6.39
CA GLY A 306 11.28 8.52 6.28
C GLY A 306 10.66 7.50 5.34
N PRO A 307 11.40 6.44 5.00
CA PRO A 307 10.89 5.37 4.14
C PRO A 307 9.90 4.46 4.89
N ALA A 308 8.99 3.86 4.14
CA ALA A 308 8.30 2.62 4.50
C ALA A 308 8.68 1.55 3.46
N ALA A 309 8.47 0.28 3.81
CA ALA A 309 8.64 -0.83 2.87
C ALA A 309 7.40 -1.73 2.85
N PHE A 310 6.97 -2.12 1.66
CA PHE A 310 5.87 -3.05 1.40
C PHE A 310 6.43 -4.28 0.71
N THR A 311 6.54 -5.38 1.44
CA THR A 311 7.21 -6.60 0.95
C THR A 311 6.22 -7.75 0.84
N TYR A 312 6.16 -8.36 -0.35
CA TYR A 312 5.51 -9.64 -0.53
C TYR A 312 6.50 -10.76 -0.22
N VAL A 313 6.13 -11.65 0.69
CA VAL A 313 6.92 -12.83 1.07
C VAL A 313 6.09 -14.06 0.77
N VAL A 314 6.60 -14.94 -0.09
CA VAL A 314 5.91 -16.17 -0.53
C VAL A 314 5.53 -17.03 0.68
N ALA A 315 6.46 -17.21 1.63
CA ALA A 315 6.25 -18.01 2.82
C ALA A 315 5.18 -17.43 3.77
N ASP A 316 4.80 -16.16 3.62
CA ASP A 316 3.80 -15.54 4.49
C ASP A 316 2.37 -15.84 4.04
N GLN A 317 2.17 -16.24 2.78
CA GLN A 317 0.85 -16.48 2.22
C GLN A 317 0.23 -17.77 2.79
N GLN A 318 -0.99 -17.65 3.29
CA GLN A 318 -1.82 -18.79 3.67
C GLN A 318 -2.40 -19.49 2.42
N ILE A 319 -2.64 -18.70 1.36
CA ILE A 319 -3.08 -19.18 0.05
C ILE A 319 -2.03 -18.72 -0.97
N PRO A 320 -1.03 -19.56 -1.29
CA PRO A 320 0.03 -19.25 -2.27
C PRO A 320 -0.45 -19.32 -3.72
#